data_AF-A0A5K8ACJ0-F1
#
_entry.id   AF-A0A5K8ACJ0-F1
#
_cell.length_a   1.000
_cell.length_b   1.000
_cell.length_c   1.000
_cell.angle_alpha   90.00
_cell.angle_beta   90.00
_cell.angle_gamma   90.00
#
_symmetry.space_group_name_H-M   'P 1'
#
loop_
_entity.id
_entity.type
_entity.pdbx_description
1 polymer ?
#
loop_
_entity_poly.entity_id
_entity_poly.type
_entity_poly.pdbx_seq_one_letter_code
_entity_poly.pdbx_strand_id
1 'polypeptide(L)'
;MLKANKVFEGVVKGIADIGFSNLAYTRGRFQEMEICDLPLGMPSGWVSTHVAEDFYRKYQPKEFNKAKILYFSACGPNLISTTEKPVYTLEDLKGQTLRATGRIADTAAALGATSRPMGIGETYESVKRNVISGVMLPLETMKGFRLGELLKYCTANWQVGNNTVRHSH
;
A
#
# COMPACT_ATOMS: atom_id res chain seq x y z
N MET A 1 18.91 -10.32 -4.02
CA MET A 1 17.51 -10.15 -3.57
C MET A 1 16.62 -9.78 -4.75
N LEU A 2 15.40 -10.33 -4.82
CA LEU A 2 14.42 -9.99 -5.85
C LEU A 2 13.89 -8.56 -5.65
N LYS A 3 13.56 -7.86 -6.75
CA LYS A 3 12.86 -6.58 -6.68
C LYS A 3 11.45 -6.77 -6.13
N ALA A 4 10.92 -5.78 -5.43
CA ALA A 4 9.66 -5.88 -4.68
C ALA A 4 8.45 -6.32 -5.54
N ASN A 5 8.38 -5.87 -6.80
CA ASN A 5 7.32 -6.24 -7.76
C ASN A 5 7.57 -7.59 -8.48
N LYS A 6 8.67 -8.27 -8.19
CA LYS A 6 9.08 -9.54 -8.80
C LYS A 6 9.09 -10.72 -7.82
N VAL A 7 8.72 -10.51 -6.56
CA VAL A 7 8.77 -11.54 -5.51
C VAL A 7 7.88 -12.74 -5.87
N PHE A 8 6.60 -12.51 -6.21
CA PHE A 8 5.68 -13.58 -6.62
C PHE A 8 6.16 -14.36 -7.84
N GLU A 9 6.61 -13.65 -8.88
CA GLU A 9 7.13 -14.32 -10.09
C GLU A 9 8.41 -15.11 -9.80
N GLY A 10 9.24 -14.64 -8.87
CA GLY A 10 10.43 -15.35 -8.44
C GLY A 10 10.09 -16.68 -7.78
N VAL A 11 9.09 -16.71 -6.90
CA VAL A 11 8.64 -17.96 -6.25
C VAL A 11 8.03 -18.91 -7.26
N VAL A 12 7.11 -18.44 -8.12
CA VAL A 12 6.50 -19.27 -9.17
C VAL A 12 7.54 -19.87 -10.13
N LYS A 13 8.65 -19.17 -10.37
CA LYS A 13 9.76 -19.62 -11.23
C LYS A 13 10.80 -20.46 -10.49
N GLY A 14 10.64 -20.71 -9.19
CA GLY A 14 11.61 -21.46 -8.38
C GLY A 14 12.93 -20.73 -8.14
N ILE A 15 12.96 -19.40 -8.27
CA ILE A 15 14.14 -18.57 -7.94
C ILE A 15 14.30 -18.44 -6.41
N ALA A 16 13.20 -18.49 -5.67
CA ALA A 16 13.16 -18.49 -4.22
C ALA A 16 12.04 -19.43 -3.76
N ASP A 17 12.22 -20.10 -2.62
CA ASP A 17 11.24 -21.05 -2.10
C ASP A 17 10.06 -20.36 -1.41
N ILE A 18 10.33 -19.26 -0.70
CA ILE A 18 9.34 -18.47 0.04
C ILE A 18 9.52 -16.99 -0.30
N GLY A 19 8.40 -16.28 -0.45
CA GLY A 19 8.41 -14.84 -0.66
C GLY A 19 7.28 -14.12 0.08
N PHE A 20 7.50 -12.83 0.34
CA PHE A 20 6.50 -11.94 0.92
C PHE A 20 6.19 -10.82 -0.08
N SER A 21 5.00 -10.89 -0.66
CA SER A 21 4.58 -10.05 -1.78
C SER A 21 3.54 -9.03 -1.34
N ASN A 22 3.70 -7.78 -1.79
CA ASN A 22 2.70 -6.72 -1.62
C ASN A 22 1.85 -6.62 -2.89
N LEU A 23 0.54 -6.85 -2.79
CA LEU A 23 -0.36 -6.92 -3.93
C LEU A 23 -0.36 -5.61 -4.72
N ALA A 24 -0.32 -4.47 -4.03
CA ALA A 24 -0.36 -3.15 -4.64
C ALA A 24 0.87 -2.82 -5.52
N TYR A 25 1.95 -3.60 -5.45
CA TYR A 25 3.12 -3.44 -6.33
C TYR A 25 2.93 -4.07 -7.72
N THR A 26 1.93 -4.94 -7.88
CA THR A 26 1.63 -5.63 -9.14
C THR A 26 0.17 -5.42 -9.48
N ARG A 27 -0.21 -4.16 -9.71
CA ARG A 27 -1.59 -3.77 -10.04
C ARG A 27 -2.13 -4.58 -11.23
N GLY A 28 -3.36 -5.07 -11.10
CA GLY A 28 -4.07 -5.90 -12.08
C GLY A 28 -3.70 -7.38 -12.05
N ARG A 29 -2.72 -7.80 -11.23
CA ARG A 29 -2.33 -9.22 -11.10
C ARG A 29 -3.26 -10.01 -10.18
N PHE A 30 -3.68 -9.38 -9.08
CA PHE A 30 -4.53 -9.98 -8.05
C PHE A 30 -5.88 -9.27 -8.02
N GLN A 31 -6.62 -9.32 -9.12
CA GLN A 31 -7.82 -8.50 -9.34
C GLN A 31 -8.92 -8.78 -8.33
N GLU A 32 -9.11 -10.04 -7.94
CA GLU A 32 -10.13 -10.40 -6.96
C GLU A 32 -9.73 -9.88 -5.58
N MET A 33 -8.46 -10.08 -5.19
CA MET A 33 -7.97 -9.66 -3.89
C MET A 33 -7.77 -8.14 -3.75
N GLU A 34 -7.60 -7.42 -4.87
CA GLU A 34 -7.54 -5.95 -4.90
C GLU A 34 -8.79 -5.27 -4.31
N ILE A 35 -9.92 -5.99 -4.20
CA ILE A 35 -11.11 -5.47 -3.51
C ILE A 35 -10.81 -5.10 -2.05
N CYS A 36 -9.89 -5.83 -1.40
CA CYS A 36 -9.49 -5.58 -0.02
C CYS A 36 -8.62 -4.31 0.12
N ASP A 37 -8.09 -3.77 -0.98
CA ASP A 37 -7.32 -2.52 -1.00
C ASP A 37 -8.22 -1.28 -1.24
N LEU A 38 -9.54 -1.44 -1.41
CA LEU A 38 -10.49 -0.33 -1.55
C LEU A 38 -10.67 0.43 -0.22
N PRO A 39 -11.17 1.67 -0.24
CA PRO A 39 -11.40 2.46 0.97
C PRO A 39 -12.65 1.96 1.72
N LEU A 40 -12.55 0.78 2.33
CA LEU A 40 -13.64 0.07 3.00
C LEU A 40 -13.82 0.47 4.48
N GLY A 41 -13.09 1.48 4.95
CA GLY A 41 -13.20 1.97 6.33
C GLY A 41 -12.70 0.99 7.40
N MET A 42 -11.77 0.09 7.06
CA MET A 42 -11.25 -0.87 8.05
C MET A 42 -10.38 -0.13 9.09
N PRO A 43 -10.68 -0.27 10.40
CA PRO A 43 -10.12 0.61 11.42
C PRO A 43 -8.71 0.23 11.88
N SER A 44 -8.25 -0.99 11.59
CA SER A 44 -6.95 -1.47 12.07
C SER A 44 -6.37 -2.55 11.16
N GLY A 45 -5.05 -2.72 11.19
CA GLY A 45 -4.39 -3.81 10.45
C GLY A 45 -4.81 -5.21 10.91
N TRP A 46 -5.26 -5.35 12.16
CA TRP A 46 -5.83 -6.61 12.66
C TRP A 46 -7.13 -6.93 11.94
N VAL A 47 -8.07 -5.98 11.86
CA VAL A 47 -9.33 -6.16 11.13
C VAL A 47 -9.07 -6.40 9.64
N SER A 48 -8.22 -5.56 9.02
CA SER A 48 -7.88 -5.69 7.60
C SER A 48 -7.26 -7.04 7.27
N THR A 49 -6.45 -7.60 8.16
CA THR A 49 -5.83 -8.92 7.99
C THR A 49 -6.88 -10.04 8.03
N HIS A 50 -7.80 -10.01 9.00
CA HIS A 50 -8.85 -11.02 9.11
C HIS A 50 -9.83 -10.93 7.94
N VAL A 51 -10.19 -9.73 7.49
CA VAL A 51 -11.05 -9.53 6.30
C VAL A 51 -10.40 -10.12 5.05
N ALA A 52 -9.10 -9.88 4.85
CA ALA A 52 -8.35 -10.46 3.73
C ALA A 52 -8.34 -11.99 3.80
N GLU A 53 -8.02 -12.56 4.96
CA GLU A 53 -7.99 -14.01 5.16
C GLU A 53 -9.37 -14.65 4.94
N ASP A 54 -10.44 -14.06 5.50
CA ASP A 54 -11.81 -14.54 5.32
C ASP A 54 -12.27 -14.46 3.87
N PHE A 55 -11.93 -13.37 3.17
CA PHE A 55 -12.22 -13.21 1.75
C PHE A 55 -11.53 -14.30 0.93
N TYR A 56 -10.23 -14.51 1.15
CA TYR A 56 -9.48 -15.55 0.46
C TYR A 56 -10.07 -16.95 0.73
N ARG A 57 -10.36 -17.29 1.99
CA ARG A 57 -10.93 -18.59 2.37
C ARG A 57 -12.31 -18.83 1.77
N LYS A 58 -13.14 -17.79 1.66
CA LYS A 58 -14.49 -17.89 1.11
C LYS A 58 -14.50 -18.04 -0.41
N TYR A 59 -13.70 -17.26 -1.12
CA TYR A 59 -13.77 -17.19 -2.59
C TYR A 59 -12.69 -17.98 -3.31
N GLN A 60 -11.57 -18.29 -2.66
CA GLN A 60 -10.44 -19.04 -3.22
C GLN A 60 -10.03 -18.55 -4.63
N PRO A 61 -9.69 -17.25 -4.77
CA PRO A 61 -9.48 -16.64 -6.07
C PRO A 61 -8.34 -17.33 -6.84
N LYS A 62 -8.58 -17.61 -8.13
CA LYS A 62 -7.71 -18.49 -8.96
C LYS A 62 -6.33 -17.88 -9.23
N GLU A 63 -6.19 -16.57 -9.02
CA GLU A 63 -4.94 -15.81 -9.18
C GLU A 63 -3.79 -16.32 -8.28
N PHE A 64 -4.11 -17.06 -7.21
CA PHE A 64 -3.11 -17.65 -6.32
C PHE A 64 -2.76 -19.11 -6.64
N ASN A 65 -3.41 -19.78 -7.60
CA ASN A 65 -3.23 -21.22 -7.86
C ASN A 65 -1.81 -21.65 -8.27
N LYS A 66 -0.94 -20.70 -8.62
CA LYS A 66 0.45 -20.96 -9.04
C LYS A 66 1.43 -21.03 -7.87
N ALA A 67 1.01 -20.73 -6.65
CA ALA A 67 1.82 -20.81 -5.45
C ALA A 67 0.97 -21.23 -4.25
N LYS A 68 1.58 -21.84 -3.23
CA LYS A 68 0.86 -22.17 -2.01
C LYS A 68 0.82 -20.96 -1.09
N ILE A 69 -0.36 -20.41 -0.83
CA ILE A 69 -0.48 -19.29 0.10
C ILE A 69 -0.33 -19.78 1.54
N LEU A 70 0.57 -19.14 2.30
CA LEU A 70 0.82 -19.49 3.70
C LEU A 70 0.00 -18.63 4.66
N TYR A 71 -0.06 -17.31 4.41
CA TYR A 71 -0.92 -16.37 5.14
C TYR A 71 -1.07 -15.03 4.40
N PHE A 72 -2.17 -14.32 4.67
CA PHE A 72 -2.34 -12.91 4.32
C PHE A 72 -2.08 -11.97 5.50
N SER A 73 -1.53 -10.78 5.24
CA SER A 73 -1.47 -9.68 6.21
C SER A 73 -1.81 -8.36 5.56
N ALA A 74 -2.43 -7.46 6.33
CA ALA A 74 -2.71 -6.10 5.90
C ALA A 74 -2.13 -5.09 6.88
N CYS A 75 -1.84 -3.89 6.40
CA CYS A 75 -1.49 -2.76 7.28
C CYS A 75 -2.73 -2.11 7.89
N GLY A 76 -2.49 -1.20 8.85
CA GLY A 76 -3.50 -0.22 9.25
C GLY A 76 -3.81 0.79 8.13
N PRO A 77 -4.78 1.70 8.36
CA PRO A 77 -5.25 2.62 7.34
C PRO A 77 -4.10 3.49 6.81
N ASN A 78 -4.03 3.63 5.49
CA ASN A 78 -3.09 4.53 4.84
C ASN A 78 -3.52 5.98 5.10
N LEU A 79 -2.68 6.72 5.80
CA LEU A 79 -2.89 8.13 6.10
C LEU A 79 -2.09 9.01 5.14
N ILE A 80 -2.60 10.20 4.87
CA ILE A 80 -1.90 11.21 4.08
C ILE A 80 -0.88 11.88 4.99
N SER A 81 0.39 11.75 4.64
CA SER A 81 1.48 12.44 5.31
C SER A 81 2.32 13.21 4.33
N THR A 82 2.67 14.44 4.69
CA THR A 82 3.31 15.42 3.79
C THR A 82 4.53 16.05 4.45
N THR A 83 5.43 16.57 3.62
CA THR A 83 6.70 17.18 4.08
C THR A 83 6.48 18.58 4.66
N GLU A 84 5.92 19.50 3.88
CA GLU A 84 5.92 20.93 4.20
C GLU A 84 4.52 21.52 4.38
N LYS A 85 3.53 21.05 3.62
CA LYS A 85 2.17 21.60 3.63
C LYS A 85 1.22 20.64 4.36
N PRO A 86 0.58 21.04 5.47
CA PRO A 86 -0.49 20.25 6.06
C PRO A 86 -1.67 20.16 5.10
N VAL A 87 -2.48 19.10 5.24
CA VAL A 87 -3.71 18.90 4.46
C VAL A 87 -4.88 18.99 5.42
N TYR A 88 -5.68 20.05 5.31
CA TYR A 88 -6.89 20.24 6.12
C TYR A 88 -8.15 20.09 5.27
N THR A 89 -8.04 20.39 3.97
CA THR A 89 -9.12 20.37 2.99
C THR A 89 -8.71 19.56 1.75
N LEU A 90 -9.67 19.22 0.88
CA LEU A 90 -9.37 18.53 -0.37
C LEU A 90 -8.61 19.44 -1.34
N GLU A 91 -8.82 20.75 -1.27
CA GLU A 91 -8.10 21.74 -2.07
C GLU A 91 -6.60 21.71 -1.82
N ASP A 92 -6.17 21.40 -0.59
CA ASP A 92 -4.75 21.30 -0.22
C ASP A 92 -4.03 20.14 -0.91
N LEU A 93 -4.77 19.17 -1.43
CA LEU A 93 -4.24 18.03 -2.20
C LEU A 93 -3.95 18.37 -3.67
N LYS A 94 -4.53 19.45 -4.19
CA LYS A 94 -4.33 19.83 -5.59
C LYS A 94 -2.86 20.17 -5.83
N GLY A 95 -2.26 19.50 -6.81
CA GLY A 95 -0.84 19.67 -7.14
C GLY A 95 0.13 18.94 -6.21
N GLN A 96 -0.35 18.28 -5.14
CA GLN A 96 0.48 17.37 -4.35
C GLN A 96 0.77 16.11 -5.15
N THR A 97 2.03 15.66 -5.11
CA THR A 97 2.42 14.36 -5.67
C THR A 97 2.67 13.39 -4.53
N LEU A 98 1.74 12.46 -4.32
CA LEU A 98 1.78 11.50 -3.24
C LEU A 98 2.27 10.13 -3.73
N ARG A 99 3.07 9.45 -2.91
CA ARG A 99 3.29 8.01 -3.10
C ARG A 99 2.01 7.26 -2.73
N ALA A 100 1.41 6.61 -3.71
CA ALA A 100 0.29 5.69 -3.55
C ALA A 100 0.41 4.56 -4.58
N THR A 101 0.07 3.32 -4.20
CA THR A 101 0.28 2.12 -5.04
C THR A 101 -1.03 1.36 -5.25
N GLY A 102 -1.12 0.54 -6.31
CA GLY A 102 -2.30 -0.26 -6.58
C GLY A 102 -3.58 0.59 -6.65
N ARG A 103 -4.61 0.21 -5.90
CA ARG A 103 -5.90 0.91 -5.78
C ARG A 103 -5.87 2.16 -4.89
N ILE A 104 -4.83 2.30 -4.07
CA ILE A 104 -4.60 3.52 -3.28
C ILE A 104 -4.33 4.70 -4.22
N ALA A 105 -3.68 4.45 -5.36
CA ALA A 105 -3.45 5.48 -6.39
C ALA A 105 -4.77 6.04 -6.96
N ASP A 106 -5.80 5.18 -7.11
CA ASP A 106 -7.12 5.61 -7.57
C ASP A 106 -7.80 6.49 -6.52
N THR A 107 -7.61 6.16 -5.23
CA THR A 107 -8.12 6.94 -4.11
C THR A 107 -7.41 8.30 -4.04
N ALA A 108 -6.09 8.34 -4.19
CA ALA A 108 -5.33 9.59 -4.25
C ALA A 108 -5.82 10.52 -5.37
N ALA A 109 -6.05 9.96 -6.57
CA ALA A 109 -6.57 10.70 -7.71
C ALA A 109 -8.00 11.22 -7.47
N ALA A 110 -8.87 10.38 -6.90
CA ALA A 110 -10.24 10.77 -6.54
C ALA A 110 -10.28 11.90 -5.49
N LEU A 111 -9.29 11.96 -4.60
CA LEU A 111 -9.13 13.03 -3.61
C LEU A 111 -8.44 14.29 -4.18
N GLY A 112 -8.01 14.29 -5.44
CA GLY A 112 -7.42 15.45 -6.12
C GLY A 112 -5.89 15.53 -6.10
N ALA A 113 -5.19 14.50 -5.60
CA ALA A 113 -3.74 14.42 -5.61
C ALA A 113 -3.21 13.64 -6.84
N THR A 114 -1.98 13.94 -7.26
CA THR A 114 -1.27 13.14 -8.26
C THR A 114 -0.60 11.94 -7.56
N SER A 115 -0.84 10.73 -8.04
CA SER A 115 -0.18 9.54 -7.51
C SER A 115 1.11 9.21 -8.26
N ARG A 116 2.18 8.88 -7.52
CA ARG A 116 3.41 8.31 -8.06
C ARG A 116 3.71 6.95 -7.40
N PRO A 117 3.38 5.82 -8.06
CA PRO A 117 3.60 4.50 -7.48
C PRO A 117 5.08 4.12 -7.47
N MET A 118 5.57 3.63 -6.33
CA MET A 118 6.93 3.13 -6.15
C MET A 118 7.02 2.18 -4.95
N GLY A 119 8.12 1.42 -4.89
CA GLY A 119 8.40 0.56 -3.74
C GLY A 119 8.70 1.37 -2.48
N ILE A 120 8.37 0.80 -1.32
CA ILE A 120 8.65 1.44 -0.02
C ILE A 120 10.15 1.76 0.17
N GLY A 121 11.04 0.92 -0.38
CA GLY A 121 12.49 1.14 -0.33
C GLY A 121 12.98 2.36 -1.12
N GLU A 122 12.22 2.83 -2.11
CA GLU A 122 12.54 4.02 -2.93
C GLU A 122 11.89 5.30 -2.39
N THR A 123 10.95 5.14 -1.45
CA THR A 123 10.10 6.24 -0.97
C THR A 123 10.92 7.28 -0.20
N TYR A 124 11.82 6.85 0.70
CA TYR A 124 12.63 7.78 1.50
C TYR A 124 13.45 8.75 0.64
N GLU A 125 14.20 8.22 -0.33
CA GLU A 125 15.01 9.05 -1.23
C GLU A 125 14.14 9.93 -2.14
N SER A 126 12.97 9.45 -2.54
CA SER A 126 12.04 10.23 -3.36
C SER A 126 11.46 11.42 -2.58
N VAL A 127 11.10 11.23 -1.30
CA VAL A 127 10.69 12.34 -0.43
C VAL A 127 11.85 13.30 -0.21
N LYS A 128 13.04 12.79 0.15
CA LYS A 128 14.23 13.60 0.43
C LYS A 128 14.66 14.47 -0.75
N ARG A 129 14.49 13.99 -1.98
CA ARG A 129 14.80 14.71 -3.23
C ARG A 129 13.65 15.56 -3.76
N ASN A 130 12.55 15.70 -3.00
CA ASN A 130 11.34 16.42 -3.40
C ASN A 130 10.73 15.92 -4.72
N VAL A 131 10.92 14.64 -5.02
CA VAL A 131 10.32 13.97 -6.19
C VAL A 131 8.83 13.69 -5.94
N ILE A 132 8.48 13.52 -4.67
CA ILE A 132 7.11 13.43 -4.14
C ILE A 132 7.02 14.34 -2.92
N SER A 133 5.86 14.93 -2.67
CA SER A 133 5.61 15.85 -1.55
C SER A 133 4.96 15.17 -0.34
N GLY A 134 4.60 13.90 -0.48
CA GLY A 134 4.00 13.12 0.59
C GLY A 134 3.77 11.66 0.21
N VAL A 135 3.11 10.96 1.12
CA VAL A 135 2.80 9.53 1.01
C VAL A 135 1.39 9.27 1.50
N MET A 136 0.77 8.22 0.95
CA MET A 136 -0.35 7.53 1.57
C MET A 136 0.20 6.21 2.13
N LEU A 137 0.46 6.20 3.43
CA LEU A 137 1.07 5.09 4.16
C LEU A 137 0.54 5.04 5.60
N PRO A 138 0.57 3.88 6.25
CA PRO A 138 0.15 3.75 7.64
C PRO A 138 1.26 4.27 8.59
N LEU A 139 0.87 4.70 9.80
CA LEU A 139 1.75 5.43 10.73
C LEU A 139 3.02 4.66 11.14
N GLU A 140 2.98 3.33 11.18
CA GLU A 140 4.13 2.51 11.54
C GLU A 140 5.33 2.74 10.61
N THR A 141 5.07 3.14 9.36
CA THR A 141 6.11 3.40 8.36
C THR A 141 6.96 4.63 8.69
N MET A 142 6.44 5.56 9.50
CA MET A 142 7.17 6.75 9.94
C MET A 142 8.44 6.39 10.68
N LYS A 143 8.36 5.42 11.59
CA LYS A 143 9.51 4.88 12.30
C LYS A 143 10.20 3.78 11.49
N GLY A 144 9.44 2.82 10.96
CA GLY A 144 9.99 1.63 10.29
C GLY A 144 10.86 1.94 9.07
N PHE A 145 10.58 3.04 8.37
CA PHE A 145 11.33 3.48 7.19
C PHE A 145 11.98 4.86 7.37
N ARG A 146 12.02 5.38 8.60
CA ARG A 146 12.52 6.73 8.94
C ARG A 146 11.84 7.87 8.18
N LEU A 147 10.63 7.66 7.68
CA LEU A 147 9.90 8.68 6.95
C LEU A 147 9.46 9.85 7.86
N GLY A 148 9.34 9.62 9.17
CA GLY A 148 8.97 10.65 10.15
C GLY A 148 10.02 11.77 10.32
N GLU A 149 11.25 11.57 9.85
CA GLU A 149 12.27 12.63 9.81
C GLU A 149 12.02 13.65 8.67
N LEU A 150 11.25 13.24 7.65
CA LEU A 150 10.98 14.02 6.44
C LEU A 150 9.53 14.51 6.37
N LEU A 151 8.57 13.67 6.77
CA LEU A 151 7.14 13.94 6.74
C LEU A 151 6.70 14.57 8.06
N LYS A 152 6.46 15.88 8.05
CA LYS A 152 6.18 16.67 9.26
C LYS A 152 4.71 16.71 9.63
N TYR A 153 3.82 16.42 8.68
CA TYR A 153 2.37 16.48 8.88
C TYR A 153 1.75 15.13 8.57
N CYS A 154 0.74 14.76 9.37
CA CYS A 154 -0.08 13.58 9.13
C CYS A 154 -1.55 13.95 9.32
N THR A 155 -2.36 13.64 8.32
CA THR A 155 -3.79 13.90 8.30
C THR A 155 -4.52 12.64 8.68
N ALA A 156 -5.40 12.72 9.68
CA ALA A 156 -6.14 11.56 10.18
C ALA A 156 -7.35 11.21 9.27
N ASN A 157 -7.10 10.78 8.03
CA ASN A 157 -8.11 10.47 7.01
C ASN A 157 -8.57 8.99 7.02
N TRP A 158 -8.56 8.32 8.17
CA TRP A 158 -8.72 6.86 8.26
C TRP A 158 -10.05 6.32 7.68
N GLN A 159 -11.12 7.13 7.68
CA GLN A 159 -12.43 6.75 7.10
C GLN A 159 -12.37 6.50 5.59
N VAL A 160 -11.46 7.20 4.89
CA VAL A 160 -11.19 7.04 3.46
C VAL A 160 -9.82 6.43 3.19
N GLY A 161 -9.13 5.99 4.26
CA GLY A 161 -7.83 5.35 4.17
C GLY A 161 -7.97 3.91 3.70
N ASN A 162 -7.42 3.62 2.52
CA ASN A 162 -7.24 2.25 2.05
C ASN A 162 -6.33 1.45 3.00
N ASN A 163 -6.34 0.13 2.90
CA ASN A 163 -5.27 -0.71 3.44
C ASN A 163 -4.50 -1.36 2.29
N THR A 164 -3.40 -2.02 2.62
CA THR A 164 -2.64 -2.79 1.64
C THR A 164 -2.50 -4.22 2.10
N VAL A 165 -3.06 -5.14 1.33
CA VAL A 165 -2.90 -6.57 1.54
C VAL A 165 -1.55 -7.04 1.02
N ARG A 166 -0.95 -7.96 1.77
CA ARG A 166 0.29 -8.67 1.51
C ARG A 166 0.03 -10.15 1.72
N HIS A 167 0.80 -10.99 1.06
CA HIS A 167 0.72 -12.43 1.25
C HIS A 167 2.11 -13.04 1.26
N SER A 168 2.21 -14.15 1.96
CA SER A 168 3.35 -15.06 1.86
C SER A 168 2.96 -16.30 1.06
N HIS A 169 3.93 -16.81 0.32
CA HIS A 169 3.79 -17.95 -0.58
C HIS A 169 5.12 -18.68 -0.76
#